data_AF-A0A0R3L0C0-F1
#
_entry.id   AF-A0A0R3L0C0-F1
#
_cell.length_a   1.000
_cell.length_b   1.000
_cell.length_c   1.000
_cell.angle_alpha   90.00
_cell.angle_beta   90.00
_cell.angle_gamma   90.00
#
_symmetry.space_group_name_H-M   'P 1'
#
loop_
_entity.id
_entity.type
_entity.pdbx_description
1 polymer ?
#
loop_
_entity_poly.entity_id
_entity_poly.type
_entity_poly.pdbx_seq_one_letter_code
_entity_poly.pdbx_strand_id
1 'polypeptide(L)'
;MTEVLVCVGNYDRHNSPHAAPDAAHHHDDIDRYTWMEREYRREVGNRKWHKHCAVVIKLGAIAFDIPVDDILARDNNREKTDKRHKIMAFARVATGATFHQLADAFNRKHSAVAVGVERFEAIVRRVIDR
;
A
#
# COMPACT_ATOMS: atom_id res chain seq x y z
N MET A 1 31.48 18.78 31.70
CA MET A 1 31.34 19.39 30.36
C MET A 1 30.86 18.30 29.44
N THR A 2 29.75 18.58 28.77
CA THR A 2 28.89 17.65 28.05
C THR A 2 29.31 17.58 26.59
N GLU A 3 29.51 16.38 26.05
CA GLU A 3 29.56 16.18 24.60
C GLU A 3 28.38 15.30 24.19
N VAL A 4 27.40 15.94 23.55
CA VAL A 4 26.26 15.31 22.87
C VAL A 4 26.70 15.05 21.44
N LEU A 5 27.00 13.80 21.11
CA LEU A 5 27.27 13.38 19.74
C LEU A 5 25.96 12.94 19.08
N VAL A 6 25.44 13.78 18.19
CA VAL A 6 24.38 13.43 17.25
C VAL A 6 25.03 12.93 15.97
N CYS A 7 24.86 11.64 15.64
CA CYS A 7 25.02 11.15 14.28
C CYS A 7 23.84 10.26 13.89
N VAL A 8 23.24 10.68 12.79
CA VAL A 8 22.08 10.15 12.08
C VAL A 8 22.46 8.88 11.33
N GLY A 9 21.55 7.89 11.35
CA GLY A 9 21.33 6.96 10.23
C GLY A 9 22.33 5.81 10.05
N ASN A 10 21.89 4.60 10.42
CA ASN A 10 22.38 3.36 9.82
C ASN A 10 21.18 2.51 9.39
N TYR A 11 20.67 2.78 8.19
CA TYR A 11 19.93 1.78 7.41
C TYR A 11 20.97 1.00 6.62
N ASP A 12 21.33 -0.15 7.14
CA ASP A 12 22.32 -1.04 6.58
C ASP A 12 21.89 -1.51 5.17
N ARG A 13 22.66 -1.11 4.16
CA ARG A 13 22.49 -1.42 2.72
C ARG A 13 23.04 -2.82 2.40
N HIS A 14 22.57 -3.85 3.08
CA HIS A 14 22.87 -5.21 2.64
C HIS A 14 21.87 -5.66 1.56
N ASN A 15 22.25 -5.33 0.32
CA ASN A 15 22.11 -6.12 -0.90
C ASN A 15 21.14 -7.31 -0.79
N SER A 16 19.86 -7.09 -1.07
CA SER A 16 19.00 -8.14 -1.60
C SER A 16 18.79 -7.83 -3.09
N PRO A 17 19.15 -8.76 -3.99
CA PRO A 17 18.92 -8.55 -5.40
C PRO A 17 17.44 -8.29 -5.60
N HIS A 18 17.17 -7.40 -6.54
CA HIS A 18 15.88 -7.06 -7.10
C HIS A 18 15.22 -8.35 -7.63
N ALA A 19 14.69 -9.19 -6.73
CA ALA A 19 13.89 -10.33 -7.07
C ALA A 19 12.59 -9.75 -7.63
N ALA A 20 12.50 -9.76 -8.96
CA ALA A 20 11.26 -9.60 -9.67
C ALA A 20 10.19 -10.38 -8.88
N PRO A 21 9.10 -9.73 -8.45
CA PRO A 21 8.13 -10.43 -7.64
C PRO A 21 7.60 -11.62 -8.45
N ASP A 22 7.50 -12.77 -7.80
CA ASP A 22 7.10 -14.06 -8.37
C ASP A 22 6.00 -13.88 -9.43
N ALA A 23 6.34 -14.10 -10.70
CA ALA A 23 5.46 -13.86 -11.86
C ALA A 23 4.10 -14.56 -11.74
N ALA A 24 4.03 -15.67 -11.00
CA ALA A 24 2.80 -16.41 -10.75
C ALA A 24 1.82 -15.67 -9.81
N HIS A 25 2.32 -14.93 -8.81
CA HIS A 25 1.44 -14.17 -7.90
C HIS A 25 0.85 -12.91 -8.56
N HIS A 26 1.46 -12.44 -9.64
CA HIS A 26 1.05 -11.22 -10.33
C HIS A 26 -0.22 -11.34 -11.15
N HIS A 27 -0.54 -12.54 -11.67
CA HIS A 27 -1.75 -12.71 -12.47
C HIS A 27 -3.00 -12.55 -11.61
N ASP A 28 -3.03 -13.24 -10.45
CA ASP A 28 -4.07 -13.06 -9.45
C ASP A 28 -4.16 -11.61 -8.94
N ASP A 29 -3.03 -10.92 -8.80
CA ASP A 29 -3.02 -9.52 -8.36
C ASP A 29 -3.65 -8.59 -9.41
N ILE A 30 -3.50 -8.86 -10.71
CA ILE A 30 -4.15 -8.09 -11.78
C ILE A 30 -5.67 -8.22 -11.66
N ASP A 31 -6.20 -9.44 -11.54
CA ASP A 31 -7.64 -9.67 -11.38
C ASP A 31 -8.19 -9.00 -10.12
N ARG A 32 -7.44 -9.07 -9.01
CA ARG A 32 -7.77 -8.35 -7.76
C ARG A 32 -7.84 -6.85 -7.98
N TYR A 33 -6.83 -6.24 -8.63
CA TYR A 33 -6.83 -4.80 -8.88
C TYR A 33 -7.93 -4.36 -9.83
N THR A 34 -8.22 -5.12 -10.89
CA THR A 34 -9.34 -4.86 -11.80
C THR A 34 -10.68 -4.93 -11.07
N TRP A 35 -10.87 -5.94 -10.21
CA TRP A 35 -12.08 -6.03 -9.36
C TRP A 35 -12.18 -4.84 -8.39
N MET A 36 -11.09 -4.53 -7.68
CA MET A 36 -11.05 -3.43 -6.71
C MET A 36 -11.35 -2.09 -7.37
N GLU A 37 -10.82 -1.83 -8.56
CA GLU A 37 -11.07 -0.61 -9.31
C GLU A 37 -12.55 -0.47 -9.69
N ARG A 38 -13.15 -1.53 -10.23
CA ARG A 38 -14.56 -1.55 -10.59
C ARG A 38 -15.46 -1.25 -9.39
N GLU A 39 -15.22 -1.93 -8.26
CA GLU A 39 -16.02 -1.71 -7.05
C GLU A 39 -15.73 -0.35 -6.40
N TYR A 40 -14.48 0.13 -6.45
CA TYR A 40 -14.13 1.47 -6.01
C TYR A 40 -14.89 2.54 -6.80
N ARG A 41 -14.89 2.47 -8.14
CA ARG A 41 -15.64 3.40 -8.99
C ARG A 41 -17.14 3.39 -8.68
N ARG A 42 -17.72 2.23 -8.36
CA ARG A 42 -19.13 2.09 -7.94
C ARG A 42 -19.41 2.77 -6.60
N GLU A 43 -18.53 2.64 -5.61
CA GLU A 43 -18.75 3.20 -4.27
C GLU A 43 -18.43 4.70 -4.16
N VAL A 44 -17.55 5.22 -5.00
CA VAL A 44 -16.95 6.57 -4.82
C VAL A 44 -17.81 7.70 -5.38
N GLY A 45 -18.63 7.44 -6.41
CA GLY A 45 -19.42 8.46 -7.12
C GLY A 45 -20.33 9.31 -6.22
N ASN A 46 -20.63 8.86 -4.98
CA ASN A 46 -21.50 9.57 -4.05
C ASN A 46 -20.85 9.86 -2.68
N ARG A 47 -19.54 9.62 -2.51
CA ARG A 47 -18.86 9.71 -1.21
C ARG A 47 -17.88 10.87 -1.13
N LYS A 48 -17.85 11.52 0.04
CA LYS A 48 -16.85 12.55 0.36
C LYS A 48 -15.44 11.96 0.26
N TRP A 49 -14.51 12.75 -0.29
CA TRP A 49 -13.10 12.40 -0.50
C TRP A 49 -12.43 11.68 0.68
N HIS A 50 -12.64 12.15 1.91
CA HIS A 50 -12.04 11.55 3.12
C HIS A 50 -12.52 10.12 3.42
N LYS A 51 -13.57 9.62 2.76
CA LYS A 51 -14.04 8.23 2.88
C LYS A 51 -13.41 7.30 1.84
N HIS A 52 -12.68 7.84 0.85
CA HIS A 52 -12.16 7.05 -0.27
C HIS A 52 -11.10 6.04 0.19
N CYS A 53 -10.17 6.44 1.06
CA CYS A 53 -9.17 5.50 1.61
C CYS A 53 -9.82 4.38 2.44
N ALA A 54 -10.87 4.68 3.20
CA ALA A 54 -11.60 3.67 3.96
C ALA A 54 -12.32 2.65 3.06
N VAL A 55 -12.83 3.10 1.90
CA VAL A 55 -13.37 2.20 0.86
C VAL A 55 -12.27 1.30 0.34
N VAL A 56 -11.11 1.87 -0.03
CA VAL A 56 -9.99 1.09 -0.55
C VAL A 56 -9.51 0.04 0.45
N ILE A 57 -9.42 0.37 1.75
CA ILE A 57 -9.02 -0.58 2.78
C ILE A 57 -9.99 -1.76 2.85
N LYS A 58 -11.30 -1.51 2.78
CA LYS A 58 -12.33 -2.56 2.78
C LYS A 58 -12.26 -3.44 1.53
N LEU A 59 -12.12 -2.82 0.36
CA LEU A 59 -11.99 -3.57 -0.90
C LEU A 59 -10.69 -4.38 -0.92
N GLY A 60 -9.60 -3.82 -0.40
CA GLY A 60 -8.31 -4.52 -0.27
C GLY A 60 -8.39 -5.71 0.67
N ALA A 61 -9.10 -5.59 1.79
CA ALA A 61 -9.36 -6.69 2.71
C ALA A 61 -10.04 -7.87 2.01
N ILE A 62 -11.06 -7.59 1.20
CA ILE A 62 -11.81 -8.60 0.45
C ILE A 62 -10.92 -9.21 -0.65
N ALA A 63 -10.23 -8.37 -1.44
CA ALA A 63 -9.47 -8.84 -2.59
C ALA A 63 -8.26 -9.71 -2.21
N PHE A 64 -7.60 -9.39 -1.09
CA PHE A 64 -6.39 -10.10 -0.63
C PHE A 64 -6.64 -11.11 0.49
N ASP A 65 -7.92 -11.36 0.81
CA ASP A 65 -8.38 -12.26 1.88
C ASP A 65 -7.59 -12.01 3.18
N ILE A 66 -7.64 -10.76 3.64
CA ILE A 66 -6.94 -10.30 4.85
C ILE A 66 -7.88 -9.41 5.66
N PRO A 67 -8.05 -9.62 6.97
CA PRO A 67 -8.93 -8.79 7.76
C PRO A 67 -8.42 -7.34 7.83
N VAL A 68 -9.35 -6.39 7.92
CA VAL A 68 -9.03 -4.95 8.00
C VAL A 68 -8.09 -4.66 9.18
N ASP A 69 -8.31 -5.32 10.31
CA ASP A 69 -7.43 -5.20 11.48
C ASP A 69 -5.99 -5.58 11.16
N ASP A 70 -5.75 -6.62 10.35
CA ASP A 70 -4.39 -7.01 9.94
C ASP A 70 -3.77 -6.03 8.94
N ILE A 71 -4.57 -5.36 8.11
CA ILE A 71 -4.09 -4.29 7.24
C ILE A 71 -3.59 -3.11 8.09
N LEU A 72 -4.28 -2.79 9.19
CA LEU A 72 -3.95 -1.65 10.04
C LEU A 72 -2.91 -2.00 11.13
N ALA A 73 -2.88 -3.25 11.61
CA ALA A 73 -2.09 -3.71 12.74
C ALA A 73 -0.58 -3.62 12.48
N ARG A 74 0.19 -3.12 13.45
CA ARG A 74 1.65 -2.86 13.32
C ARG A 74 2.57 -4.09 13.19
N ASP A 75 1.99 -5.23 12.85
CA ASP A 75 2.68 -6.48 12.62
C ASP A 75 3.63 -6.42 11.40
N ASN A 76 4.76 -7.13 11.52
CA ASN A 76 5.87 -7.21 10.57
C ASN A 76 5.92 -8.55 9.82
N ASN A 77 4.86 -9.37 9.88
CA ASN A 77 4.77 -10.56 9.05
C ASN A 77 4.92 -10.16 7.58
N ARG A 78 5.85 -10.85 6.91
CA ARG A 78 6.25 -10.52 5.53
C ARG A 78 5.09 -10.58 4.55
N GLU A 79 4.21 -11.58 4.68
CA GLU A 79 3.06 -11.76 3.80
C GLU A 79 2.01 -10.66 4.02
N LYS A 80 1.66 -10.38 5.28
CA LYS A 80 0.73 -9.29 5.63
C LYS A 80 1.26 -7.93 5.19
N THR A 81 2.57 -7.71 5.34
CA THR A 81 3.24 -6.49 4.91
C THR A 81 3.21 -6.33 3.38
N ASP A 82 3.43 -7.41 2.64
CA ASP A 82 3.36 -7.40 1.17
C ASP A 82 1.94 -7.05 0.68
N LYS A 83 0.91 -7.73 1.21
CA LYS A 83 -0.51 -7.43 0.93
C LYS A 83 -0.86 -5.98 1.27
N ARG A 84 -0.41 -5.49 2.43
CA ARG A 84 -0.62 -4.09 2.86
C ARG A 84 0.00 -3.09 1.88
N HIS A 85 1.24 -3.32 1.44
CA HIS A 85 1.92 -2.45 0.48
C HIS A 85 1.20 -2.42 -0.88
N LYS A 86 0.71 -3.58 -1.36
CA LYS A 86 -0.13 -3.66 -2.55
C LYS A 86 -1.40 -2.81 -2.44
N ILE A 87 -2.10 -2.90 -1.30
CA ILE A 87 -3.30 -2.11 -1.04
C ILE A 87 -2.99 -0.61 -0.93
N MET A 88 -1.86 -0.22 -0.32
CA MET A 88 -1.42 1.18 -0.26
C MET A 88 -1.10 1.75 -1.66
N ALA A 89 -0.44 0.97 -2.51
CA ALA A 89 -0.18 1.37 -3.90
C ALA A 89 -1.48 1.56 -4.67
N PHE A 90 -2.44 0.62 -4.54
CA PHE A 90 -3.77 0.80 -5.11
C PHE A 90 -4.46 2.06 -4.59
N ALA A 91 -4.43 2.30 -3.27
CA ALA A 91 -5.00 3.51 -2.68
C ALA A 91 -4.38 4.78 -3.27
N ARG A 92 -3.06 4.82 -3.45
CA ARG A 92 -2.36 5.95 -4.05
C ARG A 92 -2.84 6.24 -5.46
N VAL A 93 -2.91 5.21 -6.31
CA VAL A 93 -3.26 5.39 -7.72
C VAL A 93 -4.75 5.67 -7.90
N ALA A 94 -5.63 4.92 -7.23
CA ALA A 94 -7.07 5.04 -7.39
C ALA A 94 -7.66 6.32 -6.80
N THR A 95 -7.10 6.79 -5.67
CA THR A 95 -7.56 8.02 -5.03
C THR A 95 -6.77 9.22 -5.54
N GLY A 96 -5.45 9.13 -5.63
CA GLY A 96 -4.56 10.30 -5.76
C GLY A 96 -4.17 10.91 -4.41
N ALA A 97 -4.49 10.26 -3.28
CA ALA A 97 -4.16 10.73 -1.93
C ALA A 97 -2.65 10.83 -1.71
N THR A 98 -2.22 11.85 -0.97
CA THR A 98 -0.80 12.04 -0.64
C THR A 98 -0.32 10.94 0.30
N PHE A 99 0.99 10.70 0.34
CA PHE A 99 1.58 9.74 1.27
C PHE A 99 1.24 10.04 2.74
N HIS A 100 1.07 11.31 3.12
CA HIS A 100 0.62 11.69 4.46
C HIS A 100 -0.83 11.29 4.74
N GLN A 101 -1.73 11.49 3.77
CA GLN A 101 -3.13 11.06 3.88
C GLN A 101 -3.26 9.53 3.96
N LEU A 102 -2.44 8.82 3.19
CA LEU A 102 -2.35 7.36 3.27
C LEU A 102 -1.75 6.90 4.61
N ALA A 103 -0.71 7.58 5.10
CA ALA A 103 -0.10 7.30 6.39
C ALA A 103 -1.13 7.39 7.53
N ASP A 104 -1.96 8.43 7.51
CA ASP A 104 -3.07 8.59 8.46
C ASP A 104 -4.11 7.46 8.31
N ALA A 105 -4.60 7.23 7.09
CA ALA A 105 -5.64 6.23 6.84
C ALA A 105 -5.22 4.79 7.18
N PHE A 106 -3.94 4.45 6.98
CA PHE A 106 -3.39 3.11 7.27
C PHE A 106 -2.73 3.02 8.65
N ASN A 107 -2.76 4.08 9.46
CA ASN A 107 -2.07 4.17 10.76
C ASN A 107 -0.57 3.82 10.68
N ARG A 108 0.13 4.43 9.70
CA ARG A 108 1.54 4.18 9.38
C ARG A 108 2.39 5.43 9.34
N LYS A 109 3.70 5.22 9.37
CA LYS A 109 4.67 6.25 9.02
C LYS A 109 4.67 6.46 7.50
N HIS A 110 4.75 7.72 7.09
CA HIS A 110 4.89 8.12 5.69
C HIS A 110 5.98 7.34 4.94
N SER A 111 7.13 7.09 5.58
CA SER A 111 8.24 6.35 4.97
C SER A 111 7.88 4.90 4.62
N ALA A 112 7.09 4.22 5.45
CA ALA A 112 6.64 2.86 5.17
C ALA A 112 5.64 2.84 4.01
N VAL A 113 4.77 3.85 3.92
CA VAL A 113 3.86 4.02 2.79
C VAL A 113 4.63 4.25 1.50
N ALA A 114 5.65 5.14 1.51
CA ALA A 114 6.46 5.42 0.33
C ALA A 114 7.12 4.15 -0.22
N VAL A 115 7.78 3.37 0.64
CA VAL A 115 8.41 2.08 0.26
C VAL A 115 7.39 1.12 -0.38
N GLY A 116 6.20 1.00 0.20
CA GLY A 116 5.15 0.14 -0.34
C GLY A 116 4.64 0.61 -1.70
N VAL A 117 4.40 1.92 -1.84
CA VAL A 117 3.91 2.53 -3.08
C VAL A 117 4.96 2.42 -4.18
N GLU A 118 6.21 2.81 -3.94
CA GLU A 118 7.28 2.75 -4.94
C GLU A 118 7.45 1.35 -5.54
N ARG A 119 7.21 0.30 -4.73
CA ARG A 119 7.33 -1.09 -5.17
C ARG A 119 6.22 -1.54 -6.12
N PHE A 120 4.99 -1.05 -5.95
CA PHE A 120 3.80 -1.62 -6.62
C PHE A 120 3.04 -0.62 -7.50
N GLU A 121 3.30 0.69 -7.39
CA GLU A 121 2.57 1.74 -8.11
C GLU A 121 2.58 1.54 -9.62
N ALA A 122 3.73 1.18 -10.20
CA ALA A 122 3.85 0.98 -11.64
C ALA A 122 2.96 -0.16 -12.16
N ILE A 123 2.84 -1.26 -11.42
CA ILE A 123 2.00 -2.40 -11.78
C ILE A 123 0.53 -1.99 -11.65
N VAL A 124 0.16 -1.37 -10.53
CA VAL A 124 -1.21 -0.89 -10.30
C VAL A 124 -1.66 0.08 -11.40
N ARG A 125 -0.83 1.08 -11.74
CA ARG A 125 -1.12 2.05 -12.81
C ARG A 125 -1.40 1.38 -14.15
N ARG A 126 -0.60 0.38 -14.53
CA ARG A 126 -0.82 -0.38 -15.77
C ARG A 126 -2.16 -1.10 -15.81
N VAL A 127 -2.70 -1.47 -14.65
CA VAL A 127 -3.98 -2.18 -14.56
C VAL A 127 -5.16 -1.21 -14.58
N ILE A 128 -5.08 -0.10 -13.84
CA ILE A 128 -6.26 0.76 -13.58
C ILE A 128 -6.31 2.05 -14.41
N ASP A 129 -5.22 2.48 -15.04
CA ASP A 129 -5.18 3.67 -15.91
C ASP A 129 -5.49 3.31 -17.38
N ARG A 130 -6.24 2.23 -17.60
CA ARG A 130 -6.46 1.61 -18.90
C ARG A 130 -7.71 2.11 -19.62
#